data_AF-A0AAW5KDW2-F1
#
_entry.id   AF-A0AAW5KDW2-F1
#
_cell.length_a   1.000
_cell.length_b   1.000
_cell.length_c   1.000
_cell.angle_alpha   90.00
_cell.angle_beta   90.00
_cell.angle_gamma   90.00
#
_symmetry.space_group_name_H-M   'P 1'
#
loop_
_entity.id
_entity.type
_entity.pdbx_description
1 polymer ?
#
loop_
_entity_poly.entity_id
_entity_poly.type
_entity_poly.pdbx_seq_one_letter_code
_entity_poly.pdbx_strand_id
1 'polypeptide(L)'
;LQSDAGGVGLFRSEFLYLENSDYPTVGEQFAAYKAAGEILAGRRVIIRTLGIGADKQIGYFHLPKEENPALGYRAIRLCLDREEMFNTQLRAILCASAFGNLAIMVPMVISVE
;
A
#
# COMPACT_ATOMS: atom_id res chain seq x y z
N LEU A 1 -9.92 0.87 -20.79
CA LEU A 1 -10.82 0.88 -19.61
C LEU A 1 -12.25 0.89 -20.12
N GLN A 2 -13.11 -0.02 -19.65
CA GLN A 2 -14.49 -0.12 -20.14
C GLN A 2 -15.41 0.99 -19.60
N SER A 3 -15.06 1.62 -18.48
CA SER A 3 -15.93 2.59 -17.76
C SER A 3 -15.45 4.05 -17.84
N ASP A 4 -14.59 4.42 -18.79
CA ASP A 4 -14.01 5.77 -18.99
C ASP A 4 -13.57 6.54 -17.72
N ALA A 5 -12.98 5.82 -16.75
CA ALA A 5 -12.48 6.44 -15.52
C ALA A 5 -11.31 7.39 -15.80
N GLY A 6 -11.40 8.65 -15.35
CA GLY A 6 -10.35 9.68 -15.54
C GLY A 6 -9.02 9.44 -14.80
N GLY A 7 -8.92 8.37 -14.03
CA GLY A 7 -7.76 7.95 -13.25
C GLY A 7 -8.19 7.01 -12.13
N VAL A 8 -7.25 6.65 -11.24
CA VAL A 8 -7.52 5.89 -10.02
C VAL A 8 -7.30 6.79 -8.82
N GLY A 9 -8.40 7.20 -8.19
CA GLY A 9 -8.37 8.01 -6.97
C GLY A 9 -7.94 7.23 -5.72
N LEU A 10 -7.99 5.90 -5.77
CA LEU A 10 -7.56 5.04 -4.66
C LEU A 10 -7.16 3.65 -5.17
N PHE A 11 -5.87 3.37 -5.13
CA PHE A 11 -5.33 2.02 -5.25
C PHE A 11 -5.04 1.49 -3.84
N ARG A 12 -5.68 0.39 -3.46
CA ARG A 12 -5.49 -0.24 -2.15
C ARG A 12 -4.36 -1.26 -2.21
N SER A 13 -3.21 -0.96 -1.60
CA SER A 13 -2.05 -1.88 -1.64
C SER A 13 -2.19 -3.11 -0.74
N GLU A 14 -3.18 -3.17 0.15
CA GLU A 14 -3.31 -4.26 1.13
C GLU A 14 -3.49 -5.64 0.47
N PHE A 15 -4.03 -5.70 -0.74
CA PHE A 15 -4.21 -6.95 -1.47
C PHE A 15 -2.88 -7.64 -1.78
N LEU A 16 -1.80 -6.88 -2.02
CA LEU A 16 -0.46 -7.42 -2.24
C LEU A 16 0.08 -8.20 -1.04
N TYR A 17 -0.42 -7.89 0.16
CA TYR A 17 -0.05 -8.58 1.39
C TYR A 17 -1.05 -9.72 1.68
N LEU A 18 -2.34 -9.49 1.47
CA LEU A 18 -3.37 -10.51 1.72
C LEU A 18 -3.27 -11.72 0.78
N GLU A 19 -2.77 -11.53 -0.45
CA GLU A 19 -2.66 -12.59 -1.47
C GLU A 19 -1.32 -13.34 -1.41
N ASN A 20 -0.41 -12.95 -0.53
CA ASN A 20 0.91 -13.58 -0.38
C ASN A 20 1.01 -14.40 0.90
N SER A 21 1.94 -15.37 0.91
CA SER A 21 2.26 -16.17 2.09
C SER A 21 3.33 -15.55 3.00
N ASP A 22 4.01 -14.49 2.52
CA ASP A 22 5.04 -13.73 3.24
C ASP A 22 5.02 -12.27 2.77
N TYR A 23 5.88 -11.41 3.32
CA TYR A 23 6.00 -10.01 2.93
C TYR A 23 6.33 -9.88 1.44
N PRO A 24 5.53 -9.14 0.66
CA PRO A 24 5.80 -8.93 -0.76
C PRO A 24 7.08 -8.12 -0.95
N THR A 25 7.96 -8.65 -1.79
CA THR A 25 9.26 -8.07 -2.12
C THR A 25 9.13 -6.76 -2.89
N VAL A 26 10.22 -5.99 -2.98
CA VAL A 26 10.28 -4.79 -3.83
C VAL A 26 9.88 -5.10 -5.27
N GLY A 27 10.33 -6.23 -5.82
CA GLY A 27 10.07 -6.63 -7.20
C GLY A 27 8.59 -6.92 -7.48
N GLU A 28 7.93 -7.67 -6.57
CA GLU A 28 6.51 -7.98 -6.69
C GLU A 28 5.64 -6.72 -6.58
N GLN A 29 5.93 -5.88 -5.59
CA GLN A 29 5.24 -4.61 -5.42
C GLN A 29 5.47 -3.66 -6.62
N PHE A 30 6.71 -3.57 -7.10
CA PHE A 30 7.06 -2.77 -8.26
C PHE A 30 6.27 -3.20 -9.50
N ALA A 31 6.21 -4.51 -9.77
CA ALA A 31 5.48 -5.04 -10.92
C ALA A 31 4.00 -4.65 -10.86
N ALA A 32 3.36 -4.75 -9.70
CA ALA A 32 1.96 -4.36 -9.51
C ALA A 32 1.74 -2.85 -9.70
N TYR A 33 2.55 -2.01 -9.07
CA TYR A 33 2.41 -0.54 -9.18
C TYR A 33 2.75 -0.03 -10.58
N LYS A 34 3.75 -0.62 -11.24
CA LYS A 34 4.10 -0.31 -12.64
C LYS A 34 2.93 -0.64 -13.56
N ALA A 35 2.36 -1.84 -13.44
CA ALA A 35 1.19 -2.22 -14.24
C ALA A 35 0.02 -1.25 -14.04
N ALA A 36 -0.26 -0.85 -12.81
CA ALA A 36 -1.29 0.15 -12.51
C ALA A 36 -1.02 1.50 -13.19
N GLY A 37 0.24 1.95 -13.19
CA GLY A 37 0.67 3.19 -13.86
C GLY A 37 0.55 3.13 -15.39
N GLU A 38 0.98 2.03 -16.00
CA GLU A 38 0.98 1.85 -17.46
C GLU A 38 -0.44 1.72 -18.04
N ILE A 39 -1.34 1.00 -17.36
CA ILE A 39 -2.73 0.78 -17.83
C ILE A 39 -3.50 2.10 -18.01
N LEU A 40 -3.14 3.13 -17.25
CA LEU A 40 -3.89 4.38 -17.16
C LEU A 40 -3.35 5.47 -18.10
N ALA A 41 -2.37 5.16 -18.97
CA ALA A 41 -1.91 6.01 -20.07
C ALA A 41 -1.65 7.48 -19.66
N GLY A 42 -0.95 7.68 -18.54
CA GLY A 42 -0.63 9.00 -17.99
C GLY A 42 -1.69 9.63 -17.07
N ARG A 43 -2.88 9.02 -16.96
CA ARG A 43 -3.87 9.40 -15.93
C ARG A 43 -3.33 9.06 -14.53
N ARG A 44 -3.70 9.87 -13.54
CA ARG A 44 -3.16 9.75 -12.18
C ARG A 44 -3.63 8.47 -11.49
N VAL A 45 -2.72 7.84 -10.73
CA VAL A 45 -2.99 6.70 -9.86
C VAL A 45 -2.54 7.05 -8.45
N ILE A 46 -3.47 7.07 -7.49
CA ILE A 46 -3.14 7.36 -6.09
C ILE A 46 -2.95 6.04 -5.35
N ILE A 47 -1.70 5.66 -5.10
CA ILE A 47 -1.34 4.50 -4.31
C ILE A 47 -1.47 4.84 -2.83
N ARG A 48 -2.43 4.20 -2.16
CA ARG A 48 -2.47 4.21 -0.70
C ARG A 48 -1.45 3.22 -0.16
N THR A 49 -0.57 3.65 0.73
CA THR A 49 0.36 2.76 1.43
C THR A 49 -0.41 1.77 2.31
N LEU A 50 0.29 0.78 2.87
CA LEU A 50 -0.32 -0.33 3.58
C LEU A 50 -1.32 0.14 4.65
N GLY A 51 -2.60 -0.25 4.48
CA GLY A 51 -3.69 0.03 5.41
C GLY A 51 -4.24 -1.21 6.11
N ILE A 52 -3.38 -1.98 6.79
CA ILE A 52 -3.74 -3.19 7.55
C ILE A 52 -3.65 -2.92 9.06
N GLY A 53 -4.48 -3.59 9.85
CA GLY A 53 -4.42 -3.65 11.31
C GLY A 53 -4.77 -5.06 11.81
N ALA A 54 -4.91 -5.21 13.13
CA ALA A 54 -5.22 -6.51 13.75
C ALA A 54 -6.60 -7.08 13.38
N ASP A 55 -7.46 -6.30 12.70
CA ASP A 55 -8.74 -6.73 12.12
C ASP A 55 -8.57 -7.69 10.93
N LYS A 56 -7.43 -7.61 10.25
CA LYS A 56 -7.09 -8.47 9.12
C LYS A 56 -5.93 -9.37 9.53
N GLN A 57 -6.24 -10.55 10.05
CA GLN A 57 -5.24 -11.51 10.48
C GLN A 57 -4.45 -12.05 9.29
N ILE A 58 -3.26 -11.49 9.08
CA ILE A 58 -2.25 -12.05 8.21
C ILE A 58 -1.24 -12.78 9.10
N GLY A 59 -1.15 -14.10 8.96
CA GLY A 59 -0.40 -14.96 9.88
C GLY A 59 1.06 -14.54 10.06
N TYR A 60 1.75 -14.17 8.97
CA TYR A 60 3.16 -13.77 8.97
C TYR A 60 3.42 -12.35 9.51
N PHE A 61 2.38 -11.54 9.74
CA PHE A 61 2.56 -10.26 10.44
C PHE A 61 2.68 -10.44 11.95
N HIS A 62 2.19 -11.55 12.51
CA HIS A 62 2.21 -11.81 13.95
C HIS A 62 1.70 -10.63 14.80
N LEU A 63 0.63 -9.95 14.34
CA LEU A 63 0.04 -8.83 15.09
C LEU A 63 -0.61 -9.35 16.37
N PRO A 64 -0.40 -8.70 17.53
CA PRO A 64 -1.11 -9.04 18.74
C PRO A 64 -2.61 -8.77 18.56
N LYS A 65 -3.45 -9.54 19.26
CA LYS A 65 -4.88 -9.26 19.31
C LYS A 65 -5.11 -7.98 20.11
N GLU A 66 -5.92 -7.08 19.57
CA GLU A 66 -6.31 -5.84 20.22
C GLU A 66 -7.77 -5.88 20.62
N GLU A 67 -8.13 -5.20 21.72
CA GLU A 67 -9.53 -5.03 22.13
C GLU A 67 -10.31 -4.22 21.08
N ASN A 68 -9.69 -3.16 20.53
CA ASN A 68 -10.25 -2.36 19.45
C ASN A 68 -9.22 -2.13 18.32
N PRO A 69 -9.16 -3.05 17.34
CA PRO A 69 -8.27 -2.93 16.18
C PRO A 69 -8.50 -1.68 15.34
N ALA A 70 -9.71 -1.11 15.35
CA ALA A 70 -10.02 0.06 14.55
C ALA A 70 -9.28 1.32 15.03
N LEU A 71 -9.08 1.42 16.35
CA LEU A 71 -8.35 2.50 17.02
C LEU A 71 -6.88 2.15 17.31
N GLY A 72 -6.47 0.92 17.02
CA GLY A 72 -5.20 0.34 17.45
C GLY A 72 -4.02 0.48 16.48
N TYR A 73 -3.14 -0.52 16.51
CA TYR A 73 -1.89 -0.62 15.78
C TYR A 73 -2.11 -1.02 14.32
N ARG A 74 -2.24 -0.02 13.46
CA ARG A 74 -2.59 -0.20 12.05
C ARG A 74 -1.97 0.84 11.14
N ALA A 75 -1.97 0.53 9.84
CA ALA A 75 -1.65 1.46 8.76
C ALA A 75 -0.29 2.15 8.98
N ILE A 76 -0.23 3.49 8.95
CA ILE A 76 1.01 4.23 9.14
C ILE A 76 1.70 3.92 10.48
N ARG A 77 0.94 3.61 11.55
CA ARG A 77 1.51 3.28 12.87
C ARG A 77 2.34 1.99 12.80
N LEU A 78 1.83 0.99 12.08
CA LEU A 78 2.52 -0.26 11.79
C LEU A 78 3.72 -0.03 10.84
N CYS A 79 3.57 0.85 9.86
CA CYS A 79 4.63 1.16 8.89
C CYS A 79 5.82 1.89 9.52
N LEU A 80 5.57 2.81 10.46
CA LEU A 80 6.60 3.54 11.18
C LEU A 80 7.33 2.68 12.21
N ASP A 81 6.67 1.68 12.78
CA ASP A 81 7.31 0.72 13.70
C ASP A 81 8.07 -0.39 12.95
N ARG A 82 7.61 -0.76 11.73
CA ARG A 82 8.25 -1.75 10.85
C ARG A 82 8.82 -1.11 9.59
N GLU A 83 9.84 -0.29 9.77
CA GLU A 83 10.39 0.55 8.71
C GLU A 83 10.89 -0.24 7.48
N GLU A 84 11.47 -1.43 7.65
CA GLU A 84 11.98 -2.22 6.52
C GLU A 84 10.87 -2.60 5.52
N MET A 85 9.73 -3.03 6.04
CA MET A 85 8.54 -3.33 5.25
C MET A 85 8.03 -2.06 4.55
N PHE A 86 8.01 -0.94 5.26
CA PHE A 86 7.54 0.33 4.68
C PHE A 86 8.48 0.86 3.60
N ASN A 87 9.79 0.80 3.83
CA ASN A 87 10.83 1.14 2.88
C ASN A 87 10.74 0.29 1.60
N THR A 88 10.46 -1.00 1.73
CA THR A 88 10.22 -1.90 0.60
C THR A 88 9.07 -1.38 -0.28
N GLN A 89 7.95 -1.00 0.33
CA GLN A 89 6.81 -0.46 -0.38
C GLN A 89 7.11 0.89 -1.04
N LEU A 90 7.71 1.83 -0.30
CA LEU A 90 8.04 3.15 -0.82
C LEU A 90 9.03 3.08 -1.99
N ARG A 91 10.08 2.24 -1.89
CA ARG A 91 11.02 1.98 -2.98
C ARG A 91 10.31 1.46 -4.22
N ALA A 92 9.42 0.48 -4.06
CA ALA A 92 8.66 -0.08 -5.18
C ALA A 92 7.79 0.99 -5.88
N ILE A 93 7.09 1.84 -5.12
CA ILE A 93 6.26 2.91 -5.70
C ILE A 93 7.13 3.96 -6.42
N LEU A 94 8.22 4.39 -5.80
CA LEU A 94 9.15 5.36 -6.39
C LEU A 94 9.74 4.82 -7.71
N CYS A 95 10.21 3.58 -7.73
CA CYS A 95 10.68 2.94 -8.96
C CYS A 95 9.58 2.85 -10.03
N ALA A 96 8.34 2.51 -9.64
CA ALA A 96 7.22 2.41 -10.56
C ALA A 96 6.78 3.77 -11.13
N SER A 97 7.00 4.87 -10.41
CA SER A 97 6.65 6.22 -10.86
C SER A 97 7.41 6.68 -12.11
N ALA A 98 8.52 6.02 -12.46
CA ALA A 98 9.20 6.23 -13.73
C ALA A 98 8.37 5.78 -14.95
N PHE A 99 7.32 4.98 -14.73
CA PHE A 99 6.50 4.36 -15.78
C PHE A 99 5.05 4.88 -15.80
N GLY A 100 4.69 5.81 -14.91
CA GLY A 100 3.32 6.34 -14.86
C GLY A 100 3.15 7.49 -13.85
N ASN A 101 2.00 8.17 -13.93
CA ASN A 101 1.67 9.29 -13.04
C ASN A 101 1.15 8.78 -11.69
N LEU A 102 2.07 8.37 -10.82
CA LEU A 102 1.76 7.84 -9.50
C LEU A 102 1.78 8.96 -8.44
N ALA A 103 0.87 8.88 -7.48
CA ALA A 103 0.86 9.67 -6.26
C ALA A 103 0.79 8.73 -5.05
N ILE A 104 1.37 9.15 -3.92
CA ILE A 104 1.36 8.40 -2.67
C ILE A 104 0.35 9.04 -1.71
N MET A 105 -0.49 8.22 -1.08
CA MET A 105 -1.38 8.61 0.00
C MET A 105 -1.09 7.76 1.23
N VAL A 106 -0.89 8.41 2.38
CA VAL A 106 -0.62 7.73 3.65
C VAL A 106 -1.91 7.67 4.48
N PRO A 107 -2.41 6.47 4.83
CA PRO A 107 -3.62 6.34 5.65
C PRO A 107 -3.36 6.57 7.14
N MET A 108 -4.40 7.00 7.86
CA MET A 108 -4.42 7.12 9.33
C MET A 108 -3.40 8.11 9.91
N VAL A 109 -2.99 9.12 9.14
CA VAL A 109 -2.23 10.27 9.65
C VAL A 109 -3.13 11.06 10.61
N ILE A 110 -2.63 11.34 11.81
CA ILE A 110 -3.37 12.05 12.87
C ILE A 110 -2.70 13.35 13.30
N SER A 111 -1.45 13.57 12.92
CA SER A 111 -0.59 14.66 13.37
C SER A 111 0.36 15.09 12.25
N VAL A 112 1.06 16.20 12.43
CA VAL A 112 1.92 16.81 11.38
C VAL A 112 3.37 16.34 11.50
N GLU A 113 3.79 15.98 12.72
CA GLU A 113 5.06 15.34 13.06
C GLU A 113 5.27 14.02 12.30
#